data_AF-A0A6A4A7E6-F1
#
_entry.id   AF-A0A6A4A7E6-F1
#
_cell.length_a   1.000
_cell.length_b   1.000
_cell.length_c   1.000
_cell.angle_alpha   90.00
_cell.angle_beta   90.00
_cell.angle_gamma   90.00
#
_symmetry.space_group_name_H-M   'P 1'
#
loop_
_entity.id
_entity.type
_entity.pdbx_description
1 polymer ?
#
loop_
_entity_poly.entity_id
_entity_poly.type
_entity_poly.pdbx_seq_one_letter_code
_entity_poly.pdbx_strand_id
1 'polypeptide(L)'
;MAWKVFSCYRLLLLALGSIATSSLTHGVVALSAVAQACAVSGGNCGNAQVGPNCCPSGQFCQPWNPGYYQCVAKPAKCGLPEVGTDYFGGDLSEPSGVTLPETCCNACSSTAGCVAFTFVNVGWDGRPQLPQLLT
;
A
#
# COMPACT_ATOMS: atom_id res chain seq x y z
N MET A 1 -27.21 23.25 2.88
CA MET A 1 -28.27 23.99 2.15
C MET A 1 -27.60 24.54 0.90
N ALA A 2 -27.67 23.84 -0.25
CA ALA A 2 -28.45 24.21 -1.45
C ALA A 2 -28.14 25.66 -1.92
N TRP A 3 -27.79 25.98 -3.17
CA TRP A 3 -27.90 25.29 -4.45
C TRP A 3 -26.98 25.99 -5.49
N LYS A 4 -26.62 25.25 -6.53
CA LYS A 4 -26.02 25.72 -7.79
C LYS A 4 -26.79 26.90 -8.39
N VAL A 5 -26.07 27.84 -9.01
CA VAL A 5 -26.60 28.62 -10.14
C VAL A 5 -25.58 28.57 -11.27
N PHE A 6 -25.66 27.51 -12.09
CA PHE A 6 -25.03 27.53 -13.41
C PHE A 6 -25.92 28.34 -14.33
N SER A 7 -25.26 29.34 -14.92
CA SER A 7 -25.78 30.27 -15.89
C SER A 7 -26.57 29.58 -16.98
N CYS A 8 -27.70 30.20 -17.25
CA CYS A 8 -28.70 29.86 -18.24
C CYS A 8 -28.14 30.02 -19.67
N TYR A 9 -28.86 29.43 -20.63
CA TYR A 9 -28.79 29.64 -22.08
C TYR A 9 -27.73 28.91 -22.92
N ARG A 10 -28.16 27.77 -23.48
CA ARG A 10 -28.25 27.65 -24.94
C ARG A 10 -29.50 26.82 -25.31
N LEU A 11 -30.48 27.52 -25.87
CA LEU A 11 -31.64 26.95 -26.56
C LEU A 11 -31.20 25.96 -27.64
N LEU A 12 -31.90 24.82 -27.78
CA LEU A 12 -32.61 24.50 -29.03
C LEU A 12 -33.52 23.27 -28.89
N LEU A 13 -34.82 23.52 -29.12
CA LEU A 13 -35.84 22.70 -29.79
C LEU A 13 -36.29 21.34 -29.23
N LEU A 14 -37.62 21.27 -29.13
CA LEU A 14 -38.49 20.16 -28.80
C LEU A 14 -38.41 19.01 -29.82
N ALA A 15 -38.32 17.78 -29.32
CA ALA A 15 -38.94 16.62 -29.96
C ALA A 15 -39.45 15.67 -28.86
N LEU A 16 -40.77 15.51 -28.79
CA LEU A 16 -41.44 14.49 -28.01
C LEU A 16 -41.19 13.13 -28.69
N GLY A 17 -40.30 12.32 -28.11
CA GLY A 17 -39.99 10.97 -28.56
C GLY A 17 -40.25 9.96 -27.44
N SER A 18 -41.11 8.99 -27.73
CA SER A 18 -41.69 7.98 -26.86
C SER A 18 -40.72 7.29 -25.89
N ILE A 19 -41.21 7.04 -24.67
CA ILE A 19 -40.55 6.25 -23.63
C ILE A 19 -40.44 4.80 -24.11
N ALA A 20 -39.25 4.37 -24.54
CA ALA A 20 -38.92 2.96 -24.59
C ALA A 20 -38.33 2.56 -23.23
N THR A 21 -39.15 1.93 -22.39
CA THR A 21 -38.67 1.27 -21.17
C THR A 21 -37.83 0.05 -21.56
N SER A 22 -36.53 0.26 -21.74
CA SER A 22 -35.56 -0.84 -21.89
C SER A 22 -35.36 -1.49 -20.52
N SER A 23 -36.17 -2.50 -20.26
CA SER A 23 -36.03 -3.40 -19.12
C SER A 23 -34.86 -4.36 -19.36
N LEU A 24 -33.95 -4.40 -18.37
CA LEU A 24 -32.99 -5.47 -18.06
C LEU A 24 -31.81 -5.58 -19.04
N THR A 25 -30.55 -5.57 -18.62
CA THR A 25 -29.97 -6.13 -17.40
C THR A 25 -28.84 -5.23 -16.94
N HIS A 26 -28.90 -4.74 -15.69
CA HIS A 26 -27.64 -4.45 -15.00
C HIS A 26 -26.98 -5.81 -14.84
N GLY A 27 -26.06 -6.14 -15.74
CA GLY A 27 -25.11 -7.20 -15.50
C GLY A 27 -24.49 -6.90 -14.16
N VAL A 28 -24.88 -7.67 -13.14
CA VAL A 28 -24.10 -7.76 -11.93
C VAL A 28 -22.74 -8.24 -12.39
N VAL A 29 -21.81 -7.30 -12.58
CA VAL A 29 -20.40 -7.64 -12.64
C VAL A 29 -20.15 -8.20 -11.24
N ALA A 30 -20.26 -9.52 -11.11
CA ALA A 30 -19.72 -10.19 -9.97
C ALA A 30 -18.26 -9.75 -9.95
N LEU A 31 -17.92 -8.83 -9.04
CA LEU A 31 -16.54 -8.71 -8.61
C LEU A 31 -16.23 -10.08 -8.05
N SER A 32 -15.68 -10.93 -8.92
CA SER A 32 -14.87 -12.04 -8.49
C SER A 32 -13.79 -11.39 -7.64
N ALA A 33 -14.03 -11.35 -6.33
CA ALA A 33 -12.95 -11.40 -5.38
C ALA A 33 -12.32 -12.77 -5.63
N VAL A 34 -11.49 -12.84 -6.68
CA VAL A 34 -10.43 -13.83 -6.73
C VAL A 34 -9.71 -13.54 -5.43
N ALA A 35 -9.91 -14.39 -4.43
CA ALA A 35 -8.98 -14.47 -3.33
C ALA A 35 -7.65 -14.75 -4.02
N GLN A 36 -6.87 -13.69 -4.25
CA GLN A 36 -5.61 -13.79 -4.95
C GLN A 36 -4.82 -14.78 -4.11
N ALA A 37 -4.56 -15.97 -4.67
CA ALA A 37 -3.79 -16.97 -3.94
C ALA A 37 -2.50 -16.31 -3.46
N CYS A 38 -2.11 -16.57 -2.22
CA CYS A 38 -0.90 -15.95 -1.67
C CYS A 38 0.29 -16.26 -2.56
N ALA A 39 1.17 -15.28 -2.72
CA ALA A 39 2.39 -15.46 -3.48
C ALA A 39 3.24 -16.57 -2.84
N VAL A 40 4.00 -17.27 -3.67
CA VAL A 40 4.95 -18.28 -3.19
C VAL A 40 6.13 -17.61 -2.49
N SER A 41 6.86 -18.37 -1.66
CA SER A 41 8.08 -17.89 -1.01
C SER A 41 9.08 -17.35 -2.03
N GLY A 42 9.58 -16.14 -1.83
CA GLY A 42 10.49 -15.47 -2.77
C GLY A 42 9.81 -15.01 -4.08
N GLY A 43 8.51 -15.24 -4.25
CA GLY A 43 7.74 -14.82 -5.42
C GLY A 43 7.34 -13.34 -5.36
N ASN A 44 6.93 -12.82 -6.52
CA ASN A 44 6.32 -11.50 -6.60
C ASN A 44 5.00 -11.49 -5.83
N CYS A 45 4.87 -10.57 -4.89
CA CYS A 45 3.71 -10.41 -4.04
C CYS A 45 2.98 -9.09 -4.23
N GLY A 46 3.36 -8.24 -5.18
CA GLY A 46 2.66 -6.98 -5.41
C GLY A 46 3.49 -5.90 -6.06
N ASN A 47 2.92 -4.70 -6.10
CA ASN A 47 3.55 -3.47 -6.57
C ASN A 47 2.78 -2.25 -6.03
N ALA A 48 3.25 -1.04 -6.31
CA ALA A 48 2.65 0.20 -5.80
C ALA A 48 1.26 0.53 -6.37
N GLN A 49 0.86 -0.10 -7.49
CA GLN A 49 -0.45 0.14 -8.10
C GLN A 49 -1.54 -0.75 -7.49
N VAL A 50 -1.19 -1.99 -7.15
CA VAL A 50 -2.14 -2.99 -6.59
C VAL A 50 -2.00 -3.18 -5.09
N GLY A 51 -0.89 -2.73 -4.50
CA GLY A 51 -0.55 -2.96 -3.10
C GLY A 51 0.09 -4.33 -2.83
N PRO A 52 0.41 -4.62 -1.56
CA PRO A 52 0.93 -5.92 -1.15
C PRO A 52 -0.17 -7.00 -1.13
N ASN A 53 0.13 -8.16 -1.71
CA ASN A 53 -0.64 -9.40 -1.59
C ASN A 53 -0.11 -10.26 -0.44
N CYS A 54 -0.88 -11.26 -0.02
CA CYS A 54 -0.45 -12.15 1.06
C CYS A 54 0.75 -13.02 0.67
N CYS A 55 1.59 -13.31 1.66
CA CYS A 55 2.76 -14.19 1.59
C CYS A 55 2.57 -15.41 2.50
N PRO A 56 3.38 -16.47 2.34
CA PRO A 56 3.34 -17.63 3.22
C PRO A 56 3.63 -17.25 4.68
N SER A 57 3.19 -18.08 5.63
CA SER A 57 3.40 -17.83 7.06
C SER A 57 4.87 -17.56 7.39
N GLY A 58 5.12 -16.51 8.19
CA GLY A 58 6.48 -16.08 8.55
C GLY A 58 7.17 -15.21 7.50
N GLN A 59 6.46 -14.81 6.45
CA GLN A 59 6.93 -13.88 5.42
C GLN A 59 6.03 -12.66 5.31
N PHE A 60 6.58 -11.57 4.79
CA PHE A 60 5.85 -10.34 4.48
C PHE A 60 6.20 -9.87 3.06
N CYS A 61 5.33 -9.04 2.51
CA CYS A 61 5.46 -8.57 1.13
C CYS A 61 6.33 -7.30 1.06
N GLN A 62 7.64 -7.48 0.91
CA GLN A 62 8.61 -6.39 0.98
C GLN A 62 8.64 -5.55 -0.31
N PRO A 63 8.44 -4.21 -0.22
CA PRO A 63 8.60 -3.32 -1.36
C PRO A 63 10.06 -3.04 -1.72
N TRP A 64 10.52 -3.52 -2.88
CA TRP A 64 11.86 -3.22 -3.40
C TRP A 64 11.89 -2.03 -4.35
N ASN A 65 10.82 -1.83 -5.11
CA ASN A 65 10.61 -0.67 -5.97
C ASN A 65 9.11 -0.56 -6.31
N PRO A 66 8.65 0.54 -6.92
CA PRO A 66 7.24 0.73 -7.23
C PRO A 66 6.62 -0.36 -8.11
N GLY A 67 7.41 -1.09 -8.89
CA GLY A 67 6.93 -2.15 -9.78
C GLY A 67 7.05 -3.57 -9.23
N TYR A 68 7.74 -3.78 -8.11
CA TYR A 68 8.09 -5.12 -7.64
C TYR A 68 8.21 -5.22 -6.13
N TYR A 69 7.30 -6.00 -5.55
CA TYR A 69 7.34 -6.42 -4.16
C TYR A 69 7.59 -7.94 -4.10
N GLN A 70 8.28 -8.42 -3.07
CA GLN A 70 8.64 -9.84 -2.94
C GLN A 70 8.29 -10.40 -1.56
N CYS A 71 7.83 -11.65 -1.53
CA CYS A 71 7.72 -12.37 -0.27
C CYS A 71 9.11 -12.69 0.29
N VAL A 72 9.42 -12.11 1.44
CA VAL A 72 10.68 -12.33 2.16
C VAL A 72 10.41 -12.75 3.59
N ALA A 73 11.36 -13.49 4.17
CA ALA A 73 11.26 -13.94 5.55
C ALA A 73 11.19 -12.75 6.51
N LYS A 74 10.38 -12.89 7.57
CA LYS A 74 10.37 -11.97 8.70
C LYS A 74 11.77 -11.85 9.32
N PRO A 75 12.20 -10.66 9.76
CA PRO A 75 13.41 -10.52 10.55
C PRO A 75 13.37 -11.40 11.82
N ALA A 76 14.49 -12.06 12.14
CA ALA A 76 14.53 -13.07 13.20
C ALA A 76 14.19 -12.53 14.59
N LYS A 77 14.53 -11.26 14.88
CA LYS A 77 14.39 -10.65 16.21
C LYS A 77 13.15 -9.78 16.39
N CYS A 78 12.40 -9.51 15.32
CA CYS A 78 11.29 -8.56 15.34
C CYS A 78 9.97 -9.21 14.93
N GLY A 79 8.85 -8.50 15.11
CA GLY A 79 7.53 -8.89 14.61
C GLY A 79 7.46 -8.94 13.07
N LEU A 80 6.31 -9.36 12.54
CA LEU A 80 6.05 -9.26 11.10
C LEU A 80 5.96 -7.77 10.74
N PRO A 81 6.79 -7.25 9.82
CA PRO A 81 6.68 -5.87 9.39
C PRO A 81 5.33 -5.60 8.73
N GLU A 82 4.75 -4.44 9.05
CA GLU A 82 3.55 -3.94 8.38
C GLU A 82 3.95 -3.16 7.13
N VAL A 83 3.46 -3.59 5.97
CA VAL A 83 3.84 -2.99 4.69
C VAL A 83 3.01 -1.74 4.45
N GLY A 84 3.69 -0.61 4.22
CA GLY A 84 3.03 0.68 3.97
C GLY A 84 2.58 1.41 5.22
N THR A 85 2.95 0.91 6.41
CA THR A 85 2.75 1.61 7.69
C THR A 85 4.02 2.37 8.05
N ASP A 86 3.85 3.65 8.37
CA ASP A 86 4.87 4.45 9.03
C ASP A 86 4.39 4.81 10.43
N TYR A 87 5.19 4.49 11.44
CA TYR A 87 4.89 4.74 12.84
C TYR A 87 5.43 6.10 13.25
N PHE A 88 4.55 7.01 13.66
CA PHE A 88 4.95 8.29 14.24
C PHE A 88 5.48 8.10 15.67
N GLY A 89 6.68 8.59 15.95
CA GLY A 89 7.28 8.53 17.28
C GLY A 89 8.66 9.19 17.31
N GLY A 90 9.16 9.55 18.49
CA GLY A 90 10.47 10.19 18.62
C GLY A 90 11.58 9.25 18.14
N ASP A 91 12.31 9.69 17.11
CA ASP A 91 13.39 8.91 16.52
C ASP A 91 14.53 8.71 17.52
N LEU A 92 14.77 7.46 17.93
CA LEU A 92 15.91 7.07 18.75
C LEU A 92 17.21 7.19 17.97
N SER A 93 17.19 6.81 16.70
CA SER A 93 18.34 6.83 15.81
C SER A 93 17.89 6.66 14.36
N GLU A 94 18.68 7.22 13.46
CA GLU A 94 18.43 7.23 12.04
C GLU A 94 19.62 6.58 11.29
N PRO A 95 19.67 5.24 11.19
CA PRO A 95 20.79 4.56 10.54
C PRO A 95 20.81 4.80 9.02
N SER A 96 21.80 5.53 8.52
CA SER A 96 21.98 5.78 7.08
C SER A 96 22.46 4.56 6.30
N GLY A 97 22.03 4.42 5.04
CA GLY A 97 22.56 3.41 4.10
C GLY A 97 22.03 2.00 4.30
N VAL A 98 20.90 1.85 4.99
CA VAL A 98 20.26 0.56 5.20
C VAL A 98 19.42 0.16 3.99
N THR A 99 19.64 -1.05 3.49
CA THR A 99 18.95 -1.61 2.32
C THR A 99 18.00 -2.76 2.65
N LEU A 100 18.00 -3.21 3.92
CA LEU A 100 17.26 -4.37 4.38
C LEU A 100 16.54 -4.09 5.71
N PRO A 101 15.26 -4.50 5.87
CA PRO A 101 14.53 -4.42 7.13
C PRO A 101 15.24 -5.12 8.29
N GLU A 102 15.98 -6.19 8.01
CA GLU A 102 16.73 -6.96 9.01
C GLU A 102 17.76 -6.09 9.74
N THR A 103 18.38 -5.14 9.05
CA THR A 103 19.35 -4.22 9.66
C THR A 103 18.66 -3.28 10.64
N CYS A 104 17.46 -2.79 10.31
CA CYS A 104 16.66 -1.93 11.20
C CYS A 104 16.18 -2.72 12.41
N CYS A 105 15.71 -3.94 12.18
CA CYS A 105 15.32 -4.85 13.24
C CYS A 105 16.49 -5.14 14.21
N ASN A 106 17.68 -5.42 13.68
CA ASN A 106 18.86 -5.66 14.49
C ASN A 106 19.26 -4.40 15.28
N ALA A 107 19.25 -3.23 14.65
CA ALA A 107 19.55 -1.96 15.30
C ALA A 107 18.55 -1.67 16.44
N CYS A 108 17.24 -1.86 16.20
CA CYS A 108 16.22 -1.73 17.23
C CYS A 108 16.47 -2.71 18.38
N SER A 109 16.72 -3.98 18.08
CA SER A 109 16.97 -5.02 19.09
C SER A 109 18.19 -4.76 19.98
N SER A 110 19.13 -3.93 19.50
CA SER A 110 20.35 -3.54 20.22
C SER A 110 20.25 -2.17 20.87
N THR A 111 19.15 -1.43 20.65
CA THR A 111 18.94 -0.08 21.18
C THR A 111 17.98 -0.15 22.36
N ALA A 112 18.48 0.21 23.55
CA ALA A 112 17.65 0.26 24.74
C ALA A 112 16.49 1.26 24.56
N GLY A 113 15.27 0.80 24.83
CA GLY A 113 14.07 1.61 24.66
C GLY A 113 13.46 1.55 23.26
N CYS A 114 14.07 0.86 22.28
CA CYS A 114 13.45 0.71 20.96
C CYS A 114 12.34 -0.35 21.00
N VAL A 115 11.13 0.02 20.59
CA VAL A 115 9.95 -0.88 20.53
C VAL A 115 9.47 -1.12 19.11
N ALA A 116 9.83 -0.25 18.17
CA ALA A 116 9.45 -0.36 16.76
C ALA A 116 10.53 0.20 15.83
N PHE A 117 10.46 -0.16 14.55
CA PHE A 117 11.26 0.44 13.50
C PHE A 117 10.40 0.67 12.26
N THR A 118 10.70 1.74 11.51
CA THR A 118 10.20 1.95 10.15
C THR A 118 11.36 1.74 9.18
N PHE A 119 11.13 0.97 8.11
CA PHE A 119 12.09 0.81 7.00
C PHE A 119 11.52 1.39 5.71
N VAL A 120 12.24 2.33 5.09
CA VAL A 120 11.84 2.95 3.83
C VAL A 120 12.86 2.62 2.74
N ASN A 121 12.42 1.89 1.71
CA ASN A 121 13.32 1.41 0.67
C ASN A 121 13.72 2.51 -0.34
N VAL A 122 12.77 3.36 -0.71
CA VAL A 122 12.99 4.58 -1.50
C VAL A 122 12.17 5.70 -0.88
N GLY A 123 12.83 6.81 -0.61
CA GLY A 123 12.25 8.05 -0.16
C GLY A 123 11.52 8.81 -1.26
N TRP A 124 10.76 9.82 -0.84
CA TRP A 124 10.06 10.74 -1.74
C TRP A 124 11.01 11.55 -2.66
N ASP A 125 12.29 11.62 -2.31
CA ASP A 125 13.37 12.24 -3.08
C ASP A 125 14.14 11.25 -3.99
N GLY A 126 13.68 9.99 -4.07
CA GLY A 126 14.33 8.95 -4.87
C GLY A 126 15.64 8.41 -4.30
N ARG A 127 16.01 8.81 -3.08
CA ARG A 127 17.12 8.22 -2.30
C ARG A 127 16.53 7.26 -1.27
N PRO A 128 17.24 6.20 -0.84
CA PRO A 128 16.79 5.39 0.30
C PRO A 128 16.51 6.31 1.48
N GLN A 129 15.26 6.39 1.91
CA GLN A 129 14.93 7.23 3.05
C GLN A 129 15.35 6.54 4.32
N LEU A 130 15.61 7.38 5.31
CA LEU A 130 16.31 6.92 6.47
C LEU A 130 15.35 6.05 7.30
N PRO A 131 15.76 4.82 7.63
CA PRO A 131 15.01 4.03 8.58
C PRO A 131 14.98 4.72 9.93
N GLN A 132 13.86 4.59 10.61
CA GLN A 132 13.63 5.23 11.90
C GLN A 132 13.51 4.16 12.99
N LEU A 133 14.23 4.34 14.09
CA LEU A 133 14.06 3.56 15.31
C LEU A 133 13.15 4.33 16.27
N LEU A 134 12.16 3.67 16.84
CA LEU A 134 11.10 4.32 17.61
C LEU A 134 11.09 3.81 19.06
N THR A 135 10.91 4.73 20.02
CA THR A 135 10.69 4.43 21.46
C THR A 135 9.30 3.89 21.76
#